data_AF-A0A920VXK9-F1
#
_entry.id   AF-A0A920VXK9-F1
#
_cell.length_a   1.000
_cell.length_b   1.000
_cell.length_c   1.000
_cell.angle_alpha   90.00
_cell.angle_beta   90.00
_cell.angle_gamma   90.00
#
_symmetry.space_group_name_H-M   'P 1'
#
loop_
_entity.id
_entity.type
_entity.pdbx_description
1 polymer ?
#
loop_
_entity_poly.entity_id
_entity_poly.type
_entity_poly.pdbx_seq_one_letter_code
_entity_poly.pdbx_strand_id
1 'polypeptide(L)'
;MRTGPVSVKYWDCPFGKVVVVLMPNGGGFGGKEDISVQGHAALFAHLLQVPVRVALTRPESLCMHPKRHPMTMEMSLGCDKNGKLTFFESDIIGDTDPMRLSG
;
A
#
# COMPACT_ATOMS: atom_id res chain seq x y z
N MET A 1 7.49 18.80 3.84
CA MET A 1 7.32 17.54 4.58
C MET A 1 8.54 16.68 4.28
N ARG A 2 9.44 16.48 5.24
CA ARG A 2 10.70 15.74 5.01
C ARG A 2 10.39 14.25 5.00
N THR A 3 10.49 13.61 3.84
CA THR A 3 10.49 12.14 3.73
C THR A 3 11.81 11.64 4.34
N GLY A 4 11.74 10.85 5.41
CA GLY A 4 12.90 10.16 5.96
C GLY A 4 13.51 9.18 4.94
N PRO A 5 14.75 8.71 5.18
CA PRO A 5 15.37 7.72 4.31
C PRO A 5 14.57 6.41 4.32
N VAL A 6 14.00 6.03 3.19
CA VAL A 6 13.32 4.74 3.00
C VAL A 6 14.38 3.71 2.58
N SER A 7 14.56 2.66 3.38
CA SER A 7 15.48 1.57 3.08
C SER A 7 14.84 0.60 2.09
N VAL A 8 15.45 0.44 0.92
CA VAL A 8 15.17 -0.69 0.02
C VAL A 8 16.19 -1.77 0.33
N LYS A 9 15.83 -2.70 1.22
CA LYS A 9 16.67 -3.82 1.69
C LYS A 9 16.73 -4.96 0.66
N TYR A 10 16.99 -4.62 -0.60
CA TYR A 10 17.13 -5.59 -1.69
C TYR A 10 18.59 -5.73 -2.15
N TRP A 11 19.41 -4.72 -1.86
CA TRP A 11 20.82 -4.65 -2.22
C TRP A 11 21.59 -4.15 -1.01
N ASP A 12 22.81 -4.65 -0.80
CA ASP A 12 23.71 -4.28 0.31
C ASP A 12 24.30 -2.86 0.10
N CYS A 13 23.42 -1.92 -0.24
CA CYS A 13 23.73 -0.54 -0.53
C CYS A 13 23.84 0.25 0.78
N PRO A 14 24.96 0.93 1.06
CA PRO A 14 25.05 1.79 2.22
C PRO A 14 24.02 2.93 2.13
N PHE A 15 23.48 3.30 3.29
CA PHE A 15 22.53 4.41 3.43
C PHE A 15 23.08 5.70 2.80
N GLY A 16 22.25 6.41 2.03
CA GLY A 16 22.60 7.69 1.41
C GLY A 16 23.07 7.64 -0.05
N LYS A 17 23.28 6.46 -0.64
CA LYS A 17 23.59 6.33 -2.08
C LYS A 17 22.36 6.30 -2.99
N VAL A 18 21.15 6.19 -2.41
CA VAL A 18 19.88 6.22 -3.12
C VAL A 18 19.07 7.40 -2.64
N VAL A 19 18.67 8.27 -3.57
CA VAL A 19 17.80 9.41 -3.30
C VAL A 19 16.44 9.12 -3.92
N VAL A 20 15.39 9.15 -3.08
CA VAL A 20 14.00 9.01 -3.53
C VAL A 20 13.34 10.37 -3.47
N VAL A 21 12.83 10.85 -4.60
CA VAL A 21 12.09 12.11 -4.70
C VAL A 21 10.63 11.81 -5.01
N LEU A 22 9.72 12.29 -4.16
CA LEU A 22 8.29 12.18 -4.41
C LEU A 22 7.89 13.22 -5.47
N MET A 23 7.34 12.74 -6.58
CA MET A 23 6.79 13.61 -7.63
C MET A 23 5.31 13.91 -7.39
N PRO A 24 4.77 15.03 -7.91
CA PRO A 24 3.34 15.34 -7.84
C PRO A 24 2.52 14.17 -8.36
N ASN A 25 1.64 13.63 -7.52
CA ASN A 25 0.89 12.42 -7.79
C ASN A 25 -0.59 12.74 -8.06
N GLY A 26 -1.16 12.14 -9.10
CA GLY A 26 -2.60 12.22 -9.39
C GLY A 26 -3.47 11.34 -8.47
N GLY A 27 -3.29 11.45 -7.16
CA GLY A 27 -3.99 10.64 -6.15
C GLY A 27 -3.26 9.34 -5.76
N GLY A 28 -3.46 8.90 -4.51
CA GLY A 28 -2.81 7.73 -3.90
C GLY A 28 -3.77 6.74 -3.22
N PHE A 29 -4.76 7.22 -2.48
CA PHE A 29 -5.81 6.40 -1.82
C PHE A 29 -5.29 5.14 -1.11
N GLY A 30 -4.12 5.22 -0.46
CA GLY A 30 -3.44 4.09 0.20
C GLY A 30 -2.66 3.15 -0.73
N GLY A 31 -3.03 3.03 -2.02
CA GLY A 31 -2.38 2.10 -2.95
C GLY A 31 -0.96 2.47 -3.41
N LYS A 32 -0.47 3.67 -3.07
CA LYS A 32 0.90 4.12 -3.40
C LYS A 32 1.85 4.14 -2.21
N GLU A 33 1.39 3.63 -1.07
CA GLU A 33 2.22 3.50 0.14
C GLU A 33 3.11 2.26 0.05
N ASP A 34 2.68 1.25 -0.72
CA ASP A 34 3.46 0.07 -1.05
C ASP A 34 4.43 0.29 -2.22
N ILE A 35 5.49 -0.53 -2.24
CA ILE A 35 6.49 -0.53 -3.31
C ILE A 35 5.84 -1.07 -4.58
N SER A 36 5.81 -0.26 -5.64
CA SER A 36 5.25 -0.62 -6.95
C SER A 36 6.33 -0.62 -8.03
N VAL A 37 6.76 0.56 -8.45
CA VAL A 37 7.71 0.75 -9.56
C VAL A 37 9.11 1.16 -9.11
N GLN A 38 9.27 1.58 -7.85
CA GLN A 38 10.51 2.16 -7.33
C GLN A 38 11.66 1.15 -7.36
N GLY A 39 11.41 -0.09 -6.92
CA GLY A 39 12.41 -1.17 -6.93
C GLY A 39 12.82 -1.57 -8.35
N HIS A 40 11.85 -1.73 -9.25
CA HIS A 40 12.10 -2.06 -10.66
C HIS A 40 12.94 -0.99 -11.36
N ALA A 41 12.59 0.29 -11.20
CA ALA A 41 13.33 1.40 -11.81
C ALA A 41 14.76 1.51 -11.27
N ALA A 42 14.95 1.34 -9.96
CA ALA A 42 16.28 1.38 -9.34
C ALA A 42 17.17 0.23 -9.82
N LEU A 43 16.64 -0.99 -9.91
CA LEU A 43 17.38 -2.16 -10.37
C LEU A 43 17.79 -2.02 -11.84
N PHE A 44 16.86 -1.63 -12.72
CA PHE A 44 17.18 -1.47 -14.14
C PHE A 44 18.15 -0.32 -14.40
N ALA A 45 18.02 0.81 -13.71
CA ALA A 45 18.97 1.91 -13.83
C ALA A 45 20.38 1.51 -13.36
N HIS A 46 20.48 0.69 -12.30
CA HIS A 46 21.76 0.19 -11.80
C HIS A 46 22.42 -0.82 -12.75
N LEU A 47 21.64 -1.72 -13.36
CA LEU A 47 22.19 -2.73 -14.29
C LEU A 47 22.55 -2.13 -15.65
N LEU A 48 21.70 -1.25 -16.19
CA LEU A 48 21.85 -0.71 -17.54
C LEU A 48 22.70 0.56 -17.59
N GLN A 49 22.97 1.18 -16.44
CA GLN A 49 23.75 2.44 -16.33
C GLN A 49 23.18 3.58 -17.20
N VAL A 50 21.86 3.57 -17.42
CA VAL A 50 21.12 4.59 -18.16
C VAL A 50 19.89 5.03 -17.37
N PRO A 51 19.35 6.23 -17.61
CA PRO A 51 18.07 6.65 -17.03
C PRO A 51 16.94 5.72 -17.50
N VAL A 52 16.19 5.15 -16.54
CA VAL A 52 15.07 4.25 -16.82
C VAL A 52 13.77 4.86 -16.32
N ARG A 53 12.72 4.79 -17.15
CA ARG A 53 11.35 5.15 -16.78
C ARG A 53 10.47 3.92 -16.81
N VAL A 54 9.87 3.59 -15.68
CA VAL A 54 8.86 2.53 -15.56
C VAL A 54 7.49 3.19 -15.47
N ALA A 55 6.60 2.84 -16.40
CA ALA A 55 5.22 3.31 -16.42
C ALA A 55 4.29 2.11 -16.54
N LEU A 56 3.43 1.90 -15.54
CA LEU A 56 2.42 0.85 -15.58
C LEU A 56 1.22 1.32 -16.39
N THR A 57 0.70 0.42 -17.20
CA THR A 57 -0.63 0.58 -17.82
C THR A 57 -1.72 0.50 -16.74
N ARG A 58 -2.93 0.96 -17.08
CA ARG A 58 -4.09 0.86 -16.19
C ARG A 58 -4.38 -0.57 -15.69
N PRO A 59 -4.43 -1.62 -16.54
CA PRO A 59 -4.66 -2.98 -16.06
C PRO A 59 -3.53 -3.48 -15.14
N GLU A 60 -2.26 -3.20 -15.45
CA GLU A 60 -1.13 -3.58 -14.60
C GLU A 60 -1.17 -2.89 -13.24
N SER A 61 -1.49 -1.59 -13.22
CA SER A 61 -1.67 -0.84 -11.98
C SER A 61 -2.82 -1.42 -11.13
N LEU A 62 -3.92 -1.85 -11.76
CA LEU A 62 -5.02 -2.47 -11.03
C LEU A 62 -4.65 -3.84 -10.45
N CYS A 63 -3.83 -4.62 -11.14
CA CYS A 63 -3.40 -5.94 -10.68
C CYS A 63 -2.30 -5.86 -9.60
N MET A 64 -1.39 -4.90 -9.71
CA MET A 64 -0.22 -4.81 -8.82
C MET A 64 -0.54 -4.10 -7.50
N HIS A 65 -1.41 -3.08 -7.52
CA HIS A 65 -1.66 -2.29 -6.31
C HIS A 65 -2.59 -3.04 -5.36
N PRO A 66 -2.30 -3.03 -4.06
CA PRO A 66 -3.11 -3.72 -3.07
C PRO A 66 -4.54 -3.20 -3.11
N LYS A 67 -5.46 -4.11 -2.86
CA LYS A 67 -6.90 -3.82 -2.79
C LYS A 67 -7.34 -3.79 -1.34
N ARG A 68 -8.51 -3.19 -1.13
CA ARG A 68 -9.18 -3.28 0.15
C ARG A 68 -9.44 -4.75 0.45
N HIS A 69 -9.01 -5.19 1.63
CA HIS A 69 -9.35 -6.50 2.16
C HIS A 69 -10.87 -6.68 2.16
N PRO A 70 -11.40 -7.76 1.53
CA PRO A 70 -12.81 -8.06 1.65
C PRO A 70 -13.09 -8.41 3.11
N MET A 71 -14.16 -7.82 3.65
CA MET A 71 -14.59 -8.02 5.02
C MET A 71 -16.01 -8.55 5.02
N THR A 72 -16.23 -9.66 5.73
CA THR A 72 -17.57 -10.17 6.03
C THR A 72 -17.91 -9.74 7.44
N MET A 73 -19.05 -9.08 7.62
CA MET A 73 -19.47 -8.52 8.91
C MET A 73 -20.87 -9.05 9.27
N GLU A 74 -20.99 -9.68 10.43
CA GLU A 74 -22.29 -9.94 11.06
C GLU A 74 -22.47 -8.95 12.20
N MET A 75 -23.58 -8.21 12.19
CA MET A 75 -23.85 -7.16 13.17
C MET A 75 -25.25 -7.30 13.73
N SER A 76 -25.35 -7.34 15.06
CA SER A 76 -26.61 -7.36 15.81
C SER A 76 -26.76 -6.06 16.57
N LEU A 77 -27.86 -5.34 16.33
CA LEU A 77 -28.18 -4.05 16.94
C LEU A 77 -29.51 -4.14 17.68
N GLY A 78 -29.54 -3.70 18.93
CA GLY A 78 -30.76 -3.59 19.74
C GLY A 78 -31.11 -2.13 19.99
N CYS A 79 -32.42 -1.82 20.01
CA CYS A 79 -32.94 -0.48 20.25
C CYS A 79 -34.15 -0.54 21.19
N ASP A 80 -34.26 0.42 22.10
CA ASP A 80 -35.43 0.57 22.98
C ASP A 80 -36.60 1.27 22.27
N LYS A 81 -37.77 1.27 22.93
CA LYS A 81 -38.99 1.91 22.42
C LYS A 81 -38.89 3.41 22.15
N ASN A 82 -37.88 4.08 22.69
CA ASN A 82 -37.63 5.51 22.50
C ASN A 82 -36.62 5.78 21.37
N GLY A 83 -36.17 4.74 20.67
CA GLY A 83 -35.17 4.85 19.61
C GLY A 83 -33.72 4.87 20.11
N LYS A 84 -33.47 4.54 21.39
CA LYS A 84 -32.11 4.51 21.94
C LYS A 84 -31.47 3.15 21.69
N LEU A 85 -30.28 3.14 21.09
CA LEU A 85 -29.47 1.93 20.94
C LEU A 85 -29.12 1.34 22.32
N THR A 86 -29.46 0.08 22.52
CA THR A 86 -29.27 -0.66 23.78
C THR A 86 -28.24 -1.77 23.67
N PHE A 87 -28.01 -2.28 22.46
CA PHE A 87 -27.10 -3.40 22.21
C PHE A 87 -26.41 -3.24 20.86
N PHE A 88 -25.13 -3.62 20.82
CA PHE A 88 -24.35 -3.74 19.59
C PHE A 88 -23.35 -4.89 19.75
N GLU A 89 -23.44 -5.85 18.86
CA GLU A 89 -22.49 -6.94 18.71
C GLU A 89 -22.08 -7.01 17.24
N SER A 90 -20.78 -7.17 16.99
CA SER A 90 -20.24 -7.27 15.64
C SER A 90 -19.15 -8.32 15.57
N ASP A 91 -19.29 -9.27 14.66
CA ASP A 91 -18.23 -10.17 14.21
C ASP A 91 -17.77 -9.71 12.82
N ILE A 92 -16.47 -9.48 12.65
CA ILE A 92 -15.88 -8.92 11.42
C ILE A 92 -14.67 -9.76 11.04
N ILE A 93 -14.78 -10.47 9.94
CA ILE A 93 -13.71 -11.29 9.35
C ILE A 93 -13.17 -10.54 8.13
N GLY A 94 -11.92 -10.09 8.19
CA GLY A 94 -11.20 -9.47 7.07
C GLY A 94 -10.16 -10.42 6.48
N ASP A 95 -10.23 -10.67 5.17
CA ASP A 95 -9.22 -11.46 4.46
C ASP A 95 -8.04 -10.55 4.07
N THR A 96 -6.88 -10.78 4.69
CA THR A 96 -5.69 -9.92 4.52
C THR A 96 -4.79 -10.29 3.34
N ASP A 97 -5.18 -11.23 2.48
CA ASP A 97 -4.34 -11.77 1.40
C ASP A 97 -3.00 -12.38 1.93
N PRO A 98 -2.19 -13.08 1.10
CA PRO A 98 -0.95 -13.72 1.55
C PRO A 98 0.18 -12.74 1.91
N MET A 99 0.11 -11.51 1.41
CA MET A 99 1.13 -10.47 1.56
C MET A 99 0.90 -9.69 2.87
N ARG A 100 0.93 -10.39 4.01
CA ARG A 100 0.99 -9.72 5.31
C ARG A 100 2.36 -9.04 5.42
N LEU A 101 2.38 -7.71 5.49
CA LEU A 101 3.57 -6.98 5.96
C LEU A 101 3.79 -7.37 7.43
N SER A 102 4.58 -8.43 7.66
CA SER A 102 5.04 -8.78 9.01
C SER A 102 5.95 -7.66 9.50
N GLY A 103 5.55 -7.02 10.60
CA GLY A 103 6.36 -6.03 11.31
C GLY A 103 7.66 -6.59 11.86
#